data_AF-A0A9W3CA83-F1
#
_entry.id   AF-A0A9W3CA83-F1
#
_cell.length_a   1.000
_cell.length_b   1.000
_cell.length_c   1.000
_cell.angle_alpha   90.00
_cell.angle_beta   90.00
_cell.angle_gamma   90.00
#
_symmetry.space_group_name_H-M   'P 1'
#
loop_
_entity.id
_entity.type
_entity.pdbx_description
1 polymer ?
#
loop_
_entity_poly.entity_id
_entity_poly.type
_entity_poly.pdbx_seq_one_letter_code
_entity_poly.pdbx_strand_id
1 'polypeptide(L)'
;MESLVMHERGGEGTVVMKSEGLKEFRKAARDQEVEERVEKKQRSVVPSVRMSMRHAPSLKLKSGICLESATLVIVRPSQEYSDVGDDELATEAFAGSCMYGEAVAALLKRSKNTVDMNSF
;
A
#
# COMPACT_ATOMS: atom_id res chain seq x y z
N MET A 1 -17.21 14.86 5.42
CA MET A 1 -15.75 14.74 5.52
C MET A 1 -15.31 13.90 4.34
N GLU A 2 -14.59 14.50 3.40
CA GLU A 2 -14.29 13.92 2.08
C GLU A 2 -12.88 13.32 2.00
N SER A 3 -11.98 13.76 2.87
CA SER A 3 -10.64 13.19 3.04
C SER A 3 -10.08 13.50 4.42
N LEU A 4 -9.12 12.69 4.85
CA LEU A 4 -8.30 12.89 6.05
C LEU A 4 -6.84 12.75 5.64
N VAL A 5 -6.02 13.72 6.00
CA VAL A 5 -4.57 13.68 5.79
C VAL A 5 -3.89 13.74 7.15
N MET A 6 -3.07 12.74 7.44
CA MET A 6 -2.24 12.67 8.64
C MET A 6 -0.78 12.76 8.25
N HIS A 7 -0.06 13.65 8.93
CA HIS A 7 1.38 13.77 8.81
C HIS A 7 2.03 13.20 10.07
N GLU A 8 3.04 12.37 9.88
CA GLU A 8 3.87 11.92 10.99
C GLU A 8 4.67 13.10 11.56
N ARG A 9 4.90 13.10 12.87
CA ARG A 9 5.66 14.15 13.57
C ARG A 9 7.08 14.37 13.01
N GLY A 10 7.68 13.34 12.42
CA GLY A 10 9.00 13.41 11.78
C GLY A 10 8.99 13.94 10.34
N GLY A 11 7.82 14.14 9.73
CA GLY A 11 7.68 14.59 8.34
C GLY A 11 8.02 13.54 7.27
N GLU A 12 8.36 12.31 7.68
CA GLU A 12 8.77 11.22 6.79
C GLU A 12 7.56 10.47 6.20
N GLY A 13 6.49 10.30 6.99
CA GLY A 13 5.25 9.68 6.57
C GLY A 13 4.08 10.65 6.34
N THR A 14 3.33 10.45 5.25
CA THR A 14 2.00 11.04 5.04
C THR A 14 0.99 9.95 4.72
N VAL A 15 -0.10 9.91 5.49
CA VAL A 15 -1.23 9.01 5.24
C VAL A 15 -2.39 9.84 4.71
N VAL A 16 -2.91 9.46 3.56
CA VAL A 16 -4.09 10.09 2.94
C VAL A 16 -5.21 9.07 2.88
N MET A 17 -6.31 9.36 3.57
CA MET A 17 -7.53 8.56 3.52
C MET A 17 -8.61 9.33 2.77
N LYS A 18 -9.02 8.82 1.61
CA LYS A 18 -10.11 9.39 0.80
C LYS A 18 -11.49 9.02 1.39
N SER A 19 -12.56 9.56 0.82
CA SER A 19 -13.94 9.33 1.28
C SER A 19 -14.33 7.86 1.35
N GLU A 20 -13.77 7.02 0.49
CA GLU A 20 -13.99 5.57 0.46
C GLU A 20 -13.36 4.92 1.69
N GLY A 21 -12.07 5.16 1.95
CA GLY A 21 -11.40 4.67 3.16
C GLY A 21 -12.06 5.17 4.45
N LEU A 22 -12.60 6.39 4.48
CA LEU A 22 -13.36 6.90 5.62
C LEU A 22 -14.71 6.15 5.83
N LYS A 23 -15.36 5.72 4.73
CA LYS A 23 -16.59 4.90 4.80
C LYS A 23 -16.26 3.49 5.28
N GLU A 24 -15.18 2.89 4.76
CA GLU A 24 -14.68 1.59 5.19
C GLU A 24 -14.32 1.57 6.67
N PHE A 25 -13.56 2.57 7.15
CA PHE A 25 -13.21 2.69 8.56
C PHE A 25 -14.46 2.74 9.47
N ARG A 26 -15.48 3.52 9.07
CA ARG A 26 -16.75 3.60 9.82
C ARG A 26 -17.53 2.29 9.80
N LYS A 27 -17.46 1.54 8.70
CA LYS A 27 -18.10 0.22 8.59
C LYS A 27 -17.38 -0.79 9.48
N ALA A 28 -16.04 -0.85 9.41
CA ALA A 28 -15.22 -1.71 10.24
C ALA A 28 -15.40 -1.44 11.75
N ALA A 29 -15.51 -0.16 12.16
CA ALA A 29 -15.78 0.18 13.56
C ALA A 29 -17.17 -0.31 14.03
N ARG A 30 -18.19 -0.25 13.16
CA ARG A 30 -19.53 -0.78 13.46
C ARG A 30 -19.54 -2.31 13.50
N ASP A 31 -18.81 -2.95 12.60
CA ASP A 31 -18.69 -4.41 12.57
C ASP A 31 -17.91 -4.90 13.81
N GLN A 32 -16.90 -4.16 14.28
CA GLN A 32 -16.20 -4.42 15.55
C GLN A 32 -17.12 -4.28 16.79
N GLU A 33 -18.02 -3.30 16.84
CA GLU A 33 -19.01 -3.19 17.92
C GLU A 33 -20.02 -4.36 17.94
N VAL A 34 -20.29 -4.96 16.78
CA VAL A 34 -21.14 -6.16 16.66
C VAL A 34 -20.35 -7.43 17.02
N GLU A 35 -19.07 -7.52 16.65
CA GLU A 35 -18.18 -8.64 16.98
C GLU A 35 -17.64 -8.63 18.42
N GLU A 36 -17.57 -7.49 19.11
CA GLU A 36 -17.19 -7.45 20.54
C GLU A 36 -18.16 -8.23 21.45
N ARG A 37 -19.38 -8.53 20.96
CA ARG A 37 -20.33 -9.43 21.64
C ARG A 37 -20.03 -10.92 21.41
N VAL A 38 -19.12 -11.25 20.50
CA VAL A 38 -18.76 -12.61 20.12
C VAL A 38 -17.27 -12.85 20.38
N GLU A 39 -17.00 -13.36 21.59
CA GLU A 39 -15.85 -14.20 21.91
C GLU A 39 -14.45 -13.58 21.97
N LYS A 40 -14.02 -13.34 23.23
CA LYS A 40 -12.62 -13.25 23.66
C LYS A 40 -11.87 -14.57 23.42
N LYS A 41 -11.48 -14.84 22.17
CA LYS A 41 -10.47 -15.86 21.79
C LYS A 41 -9.83 -15.52 20.42
N GLN A 42 -9.46 -14.26 20.22
CA GLN A 42 -8.87 -13.81 18.96
C GLN A 42 -7.40 -14.24 18.85
N ARG A 43 -7.13 -15.35 18.16
CA ARG A 43 -5.85 -15.55 17.47
C ARG A 43 -5.76 -14.44 16.41
N SER A 44 -4.60 -13.81 16.24
CA SER A 44 -4.42 -12.79 15.20
C SER A 44 -4.72 -13.41 13.83
N VAL A 45 -5.83 -13.01 13.20
CA VAL A 45 -6.15 -13.43 11.84
C VAL A 45 -5.36 -12.52 10.89
N VAL A 46 -4.42 -13.09 10.15
CA VAL A 46 -3.70 -12.35 9.11
C VAL A 46 -4.54 -12.41 7.83
N PRO A 47 -4.95 -11.29 7.22
CA PRO A 47 -5.73 -11.33 5.99
C PRO A 47 -4.91 -11.94 4.85
N SER A 48 -5.58 -12.67 3.95
CA SER A 48 -4.94 -13.14 2.72
C SER A 48 -4.56 -11.95 1.85
N VAL A 49 -3.29 -11.85 1.47
CA VAL A 49 -2.75 -10.76 0.66
C VAL A 49 -1.96 -11.29 -0.53
N ARG A 50 -2.05 -10.57 -1.65
CA ARG A 50 -1.15 -10.66 -2.79
C ARG A 50 -0.12 -9.56 -2.68
N MET A 51 1.15 -9.93 -2.73
CA MET A 51 2.27 -9.00 -2.80
C MET A 51 2.90 -9.06 -4.19
N SER A 52 3.26 -7.91 -4.74
CA SER A 52 4.15 -7.83 -5.90
C SER A 52 5.37 -6.98 -5.60
N MET A 53 6.54 -7.53 -5.87
CA MET A 53 7.84 -6.93 -5.56
C MET A 53 8.64 -6.73 -6.84
N ARG A 54 9.27 -5.56 -6.95
CA ARG A 54 10.25 -5.23 -7.99
C ARG A 54 11.50 -4.69 -7.31
N HIS A 55 12.67 -5.17 -7.75
CA HIS A 55 13.94 -4.83 -7.11
C HIS A 55 14.98 -4.39 -8.15
N ALA A 56 15.81 -3.42 -7.77
CA ALA A 56 16.97 -2.98 -8.53
C ALA A 56 18.16 -2.82 -7.57
N PRO A 57 19.26 -3.58 -7.74
CA PRO A 57 20.46 -3.46 -6.89
C PRO A 57 21.08 -2.07 -6.92
N SER A 58 20.97 -1.38 -8.06
CA SER A 58 21.37 0.01 -8.24
C SER A 58 20.44 0.66 -9.26
N LEU A 59 19.87 1.81 -8.91
CA LEU A 59 18.93 2.55 -9.72
C LEU A 59 19.37 4.01 -9.85
N LYS A 60 19.89 4.37 -11.03
CA LYS A 60 20.25 5.76 -11.35
C LYS A 60 19.03 6.51 -11.86
N LEU A 61 18.74 7.62 -11.19
CA LEU A 61 17.68 8.56 -11.55
C LEU A 61 18.26 9.67 -12.46
N LYS A 62 17.42 10.27 -13.29
CA LYS A 62 17.72 11.43 -14.16
C LYS A 62 18.12 12.65 -13.35
N SER A 63 17.68 12.74 -12.09
CA SER A 63 18.16 13.73 -11.12
C SER A 63 19.65 13.59 -10.78
N GLY A 64 20.30 12.50 -11.19
CA GLY A 64 21.69 12.19 -10.86
C GLY A 64 21.85 11.40 -9.55
N ILE A 65 20.76 11.22 -8.79
CA ILE A 65 20.75 10.40 -7.57
C ILE A 65 20.81 8.92 -7.95
N CYS A 66 21.62 8.15 -7.22
CA CYS A 66 21.66 6.70 -7.33
C CYS A 66 21.07 6.08 -6.06
N LEU A 67 20.01 5.29 -6.21
CA LEU A 67 19.43 4.51 -5.13
C LEU A 67 20.07 3.12 -5.13
N GLU A 68 20.62 2.70 -4.00
CA GLU A 68 21.13 1.34 -3.80
C GLU A 68 20.01 0.44 -3.27
N SER A 69 19.95 -0.80 -3.78
CA SER A 69 18.99 -1.82 -3.35
C SER A 69 17.52 -1.36 -3.35
N ALA A 70 17.12 -0.54 -4.32
CA ALA A 70 15.78 0.01 -4.42
C ALA A 70 14.74 -1.11 -4.62
N THR A 71 13.69 -1.10 -3.80
CA THR A 71 12.64 -2.13 -3.81
C THR A 71 11.27 -1.48 -3.78
N LEU A 72 10.41 -1.82 -4.73
CA LEU A 72 9.00 -1.45 -4.76
C LEU A 72 8.18 -2.68 -4.38
N VAL A 73 7.34 -2.54 -3.35
CA VAL A 73 6.41 -3.58 -2.91
C VAL A 73 4.99 -3.03 -2.98
N ILE A 74 4.09 -3.79 -3.60
CA ILE A 74 2.67 -3.48 -3.70
C ILE A 74 1.93 -4.60 -2.98
N VAL A 75 1.11 -4.26 -1.99
CA VAL A 75 0.36 -5.22 -1.17
C VAL A 75 -1.12 -5.00 -1.39
N ARG A 76 -1.82 -6.07 -1.75
CA ARG A 76 -3.27 -6.05 -2.02
C ARG A 76 -3.97 -7.16 -1.26
N PRO A 77 -5.15 -6.90 -0.67
CA PRO A 77 -6.00 -7.97 -0.17
C PRO A 77 -6.36 -8.95 -1.30
N SER A 78 -6.30 -10.25 -1.07
CA SER A 78 -6.59 -11.25 -2.11
C SER A 78 -8.08 -11.34 -2.48
N GLN A 79 -8.98 -10.84 -1.63
CA GLN A 79 -10.44 -10.90 -1.82
C GLN A 79 -11.02 -9.62 -2.45
N GLU A 80 -10.25 -8.55 -2.58
CA GLU A 80 -10.70 -7.32 -3.23
C GLU A 80 -10.24 -7.29 -4.69
N TYR A 81 -11.20 -7.40 -5.59
CA TYR A 81 -10.99 -7.20 -7.02
C TYR A 81 -11.00 -5.70 -7.33
N SER A 82 -9.95 -4.97 -6.93
CA SER A 82 -9.73 -3.66 -7.54
C SER A 82 -9.36 -3.88 -9.01
N ASP A 83 -10.13 -3.33 -9.95
CA ASP A 83 -9.85 -3.43 -11.39
C ASP A 83 -8.56 -2.66 -11.79
N VAL A 84 -8.07 -1.82 -10.89
CA VAL A 84 -6.84 -1.02 -11.06
C VAL A 84 -5.61 -1.94 -11.08
N GLY A 85 -4.77 -1.83 -12.10
CA GLY A 85 -3.52 -2.58 -12.18
C GLY A 85 -2.49 -2.16 -11.10
N ASP A 86 -1.54 -3.05 -10.78
CA ASP A 86 -0.45 -2.73 -9.82
C ASP A 86 0.34 -1.48 -10.25
N ASP A 87 0.55 -1.30 -11.54
CA ASP A 87 1.35 -0.22 -12.10
C ASP A 87 0.62 1.12 -12.01
N GLU A 88 -0.69 1.11 -12.26
CA GLU A 88 -1.55 2.27 -12.10
C GLU A 88 -1.65 2.67 -10.62
N LEU A 89 -1.86 1.69 -9.73
CA LEU A 89 -1.87 1.92 -8.29
C LEU A 89 -0.56 2.54 -7.79
N ALA A 90 0.58 2.00 -8.22
CA ALA A 90 1.89 2.55 -7.86
C ALA A 90 2.09 3.95 -8.45
N THR A 91 1.66 4.19 -9.69
CA THR A 91 1.81 5.52 -10.31
C THR A 91 0.92 6.55 -9.60
N GLU A 92 -0.30 6.20 -9.24
CA GLU A 92 -1.22 7.09 -8.50
C GLU A 92 -0.71 7.36 -7.07
N ALA A 93 -0.26 6.32 -6.35
CA ALA A 93 0.23 6.47 -4.98
C ALA A 93 1.46 7.40 -4.88
N PHE A 94 2.26 7.45 -5.94
CA PHE A 94 3.43 8.31 -6.05
C PHE A 94 3.22 9.49 -7.01
N ALA A 95 1.97 9.76 -7.43
CA ALA A 95 1.63 10.91 -8.26
C ALA A 95 1.77 12.22 -7.46
N GLY A 96 2.41 13.23 -8.05
CA GLY A 96 2.63 14.55 -7.44
C GLY A 96 4.11 14.88 -7.22
N SER A 97 4.40 15.80 -6.30
CA SER A 97 5.76 16.26 -5.97
C SER A 97 6.51 15.30 -5.04
N CYS A 98 6.37 13.99 -5.23
CA CYS A 98 7.11 13.02 -4.43
C CYS A 98 8.50 12.77 -5.05
N MET A 99 9.54 12.72 -4.21
CA MET A 99 10.93 12.51 -4.64
C MET A 99 11.15 11.14 -5.30
N TYR A 100 10.23 10.19 -5.08
CA TYR A 100 10.36 8.80 -5.51
C TYR A 100 9.60 8.46 -6.79
N GLY A 101 8.83 9.39 -7.37
CA GLY A 101 8.03 9.10 -8.56
C GLY A 101 8.87 8.60 -9.74
N GLU A 102 10.07 9.15 -9.89
CA GLU A 102 11.02 8.67 -10.90
C GLU A 102 11.52 7.24 -10.61
N ALA A 103 11.84 6.95 -9.35
CA ALA A 103 12.29 5.63 -8.93
C ALA A 103 11.19 4.58 -9.16
N VAL A 104 9.94 4.91 -8.85
CA VAL A 104 8.78 4.05 -9.08
C VAL A 104 8.60 3.77 -10.56
N ALA A 105 8.63 4.80 -11.42
CA ALA A 105 8.50 4.64 -12.87
C ALA A 105 9.63 3.77 -13.47
N ALA A 106 10.84 3.83 -12.89
CA ALA A 106 11.96 3.00 -13.32
C ALA A 106 11.87 1.56 -12.77
N LEU A 107 11.39 1.38 -11.53
CA LEU A 107 11.18 0.07 -10.92
C LEU A 107 10.03 -0.69 -11.60
N LEU A 108 8.95 -0.03 -12.02
CA LEU A 108 7.82 -0.66 -12.71
C LEU A 108 8.20 -1.37 -14.02
N LYS A 109 9.29 -0.92 -14.67
CA LYS A 109 9.85 -1.55 -15.88
C LYS A 109 10.68 -2.81 -15.61
N ARG A 110 10.92 -3.16 -14.35
CA ARG A 110 11.70 -4.34 -13.94
C ARG A 110 10.81 -5.58 -13.80
N SER A 111 11.46 -6.74 -13.67
CA SER A 111 10.76 -8.00 -13.44
C SER A 111 9.94 -7.94 -12.15
N LYS A 112 8.68 -8.36 -12.29
CA LYS A 112 7.70 -8.45 -11.20
C LYS A 112 7.79 -9.84 -10.59
N ASN A 113 8.00 -9.91 -9.28
CA ASN A 113 7.87 -11.14 -8.50
C ASN A 113 6.60 -11.06 -7.66
N THR A 114 5.72 -12.05 -7.77
CA THR A 114 4.46 -12.08 -7.01
C THR A 114 4.49 -13.17 -5.95
N VAL A 115 3.98 -12.86 -4.75
CA VAL A 115 3.82 -13.80 -3.65
C VAL A 115 2.40 -13.67 -3.13
N ASP A 116 1.65 -14.77 -3.11
CA ASP A 116 0.36 -14.84 -2.44
C ASP A 116 0.58 -15.41 -1.03
N MET A 117 0.11 -14.67 -0.02
CA MET A 117 0.09 -15.09 1.37
C MET A 117 -1.35 -15.41 1.76
N ASN A 118 -1.60 -16.64 2.20
CA ASN A 118 -2.91 -17.07 2.67
C ASN A 118 -3.06 -16.76 4.17
N SER A 119 -4.29 -16.50 4.61
CA SER A 119 -4.61 -16.32 6.02
C SER A 119 -4.33 -17.59 6.84
N PHE A 120 -3.81 -17.42 8.05
CA PHE A 120 -3.57 -18.48 9.05
C PHE A 120 -4.40 -18.25 10.32
#